data_AF-A0A8F4J9K8-F1
#
_entry.id   AF-A0A8F4J9K8-F1
#
_cell.length_a   1.000
_cell.length_b   1.000
_cell.length_c   1.000
_cell.angle_alpha   90.00
_cell.angle_beta   90.00
_cell.angle_gamma   90.00
#
_symmetry.space_group_name_H-M   'P 1'
#
loop_
_entity.id
_entity.type
_entity.pdbx_description
1 polymer ?
#
loop_
_entity_poly.entity_id
_entity_poly.type
_entity_poly.pdbx_seq_one_letter_code
_entity_poly.pdbx_strand_id
1 'polypeptide(L)'
;MIDDAADAIEPEPATASPAPRPQGPRRPPIVEVEGSPWSNAPGAGILKLDLAGTLLLLAVTVVASLWENDATDLANLVVSGVLFLGGCLAFAVGFLRGVGRSREEVVDMAGLFYLTGSGPKAVRRVLLGLWFAQIAIAVASVATVQPPFAMLAWLWGIGLLPVWGSRHGVFPPRPLPDGPGRRSRPQ
;
A
#
# COMPACT_ATOMS: atom_id res chain seq x y z
N MET A 1 64.10 -53.55 -31.45
CA MET A 1 65.41 -53.40 -30.81
C MET A 1 65.82 -51.96 -31.07
N ILE A 2 65.18 -51.04 -30.36
CA ILE A 2 65.68 -50.25 -29.20
C ILE A 2 66.72 -49.23 -29.67
N ASP A 3 66.35 -47.96 -29.51
CA ASP A 3 67.15 -46.74 -29.22
C ASP A 3 66.20 -45.55 -29.49
N ASP A 4 65.47 -45.00 -28.53
CA ASP A 4 65.89 -44.13 -27.41
C ASP A 4 66.58 -42.83 -27.87
N ALA A 5 65.80 -41.77 -28.04
CA ALA A 5 66.28 -40.38 -27.99
C ALA A 5 65.10 -39.42 -27.79
N ALA A 6 64.93 -39.01 -26.54
CA ALA A 6 64.55 -37.66 -26.10
C ALA A 6 63.60 -36.85 -26.99
N ASP A 7 62.37 -36.65 -26.51
CA ASP A 7 61.70 -35.38 -26.76
C ASP A 7 60.93 -34.89 -25.53
N ALA A 8 60.99 -33.58 -25.39
CA ALA A 8 60.73 -32.77 -24.21
C ALA A 8 59.41 -33.06 -23.47
N ILE A 9 59.48 -33.12 -22.14
CA ILE A 9 58.35 -32.76 -21.29
C ILE A 9 58.19 -31.24 -21.43
N GLU A 10 57.23 -30.80 -22.25
CA GLU A 10 56.81 -29.40 -22.29
C GLU A 10 56.27 -29.00 -20.90
N PRO A 11 56.68 -27.84 -20.35
CA PRO A 11 56.10 -27.35 -19.12
C PRO A 11 54.61 -27.00 -19.36
N GLU A 12 53.74 -27.59 -18.54
CA GLU A 12 52.30 -27.32 -18.52
C GLU A 12 52.05 -25.80 -18.49
N PRO A 13 51.27 -25.22 -19.42
CA PRO A 13 51.02 -23.80 -19.41
C PRO A 13 50.27 -23.45 -18.13
N ALA A 14 50.90 -22.62 -17.30
CA ALA A 14 50.32 -22.10 -16.07
C ALA A 14 48.88 -21.64 -16.35
N THR A 15 47.91 -22.33 -15.75
CA THR A 15 46.49 -22.00 -15.86
C THR A 15 46.32 -20.56 -15.38
N ALA A 16 46.13 -19.65 -16.34
CA ALA A 16 45.90 -18.25 -16.06
C ALA A 16 44.69 -18.16 -15.13
N SER A 17 44.91 -17.63 -13.93
CA SER A 17 43.85 -17.39 -12.96
C SER A 17 42.74 -16.56 -13.64
N PRO A 18 41.46 -16.96 -13.56
CA PRO A 18 40.39 -16.27 -14.27
C PRO A 18 40.33 -14.81 -13.79
N ALA A 19 40.33 -13.89 -14.76
CA ALA A 19 40.31 -12.46 -14.50
C ALA A 19 39.14 -12.08 -13.55
N PRO A 20 39.35 -11.12 -12.62
CA PRO A 20 38.29 -10.66 -11.73
C PRO A 20 37.07 -10.22 -12.54
N ARG A 21 35.89 -10.79 -12.24
CA ARG A 21 34.64 -10.37 -12.88
C ARG A 21 34.48 -8.85 -12.72
N PRO A 22 34.08 -8.13 -13.78
CA PRO A 22 33.76 -6.70 -13.68
C PRO A 22 32.78 -6.50 -12.53
N GLN A 23 33.21 -5.79 -11.49
CA GLN A 23 32.30 -5.38 -10.43
C GLN A 23 31.33 -4.40 -11.08
N GLY A 24 30.09 -4.87 -11.35
CA GLY A 24 29.02 -4.01 -11.81
C GLY A 24 28.90 -2.79 -10.88
N PRO A 25 28.38 -1.64 -11.38
CA PRO A 25 28.35 -0.40 -10.64
C PRO A 25 27.88 -0.63 -9.21
N ARG A 26 28.75 -0.33 -8.22
CA ARG A 26 28.39 -0.39 -6.80
C ARG A 26 27.11 0.42 -6.65
N ARG A 27 26.02 -0.26 -6.27
CA ARG A 27 24.81 0.44 -5.84
C ARG A 27 25.28 1.46 -4.80
N PRO A 28 25.01 2.76 -4.98
CA PRO A 28 25.37 3.73 -3.98
C PRO A 28 24.79 3.26 -2.64
N PRO A 29 25.52 3.45 -1.52
CA PRO A 29 24.97 3.15 -0.21
C PRO A 29 23.61 3.82 -0.13
N ILE A 30 22.60 3.05 0.26
CA ILE A 30 21.25 3.56 0.45
C ILE A 30 21.40 4.61 1.55
N VAL A 31 21.51 5.87 1.16
CA VAL A 31 21.36 6.99 2.07
C VAL A 31 19.90 6.94 2.46
N GLU A 32 19.62 6.26 3.57
CA GLU A 32 18.31 6.23 4.20
C GLU A 32 18.00 7.66 4.61
N VAL A 33 17.33 8.38 3.70
CA VAL A 33 16.81 9.71 3.98
C VAL A 33 15.85 9.54 5.14
N GLU A 34 16.22 10.08 6.29
CA GLU A 34 15.51 10.03 7.56
C GLU A 34 14.16 10.75 7.44
N GLY A 35 13.21 10.03 6.87
CA GLY A 35 11.86 10.47 6.55
C GLY A 35 11.17 9.29 5.91
N SER A 36 10.04 8.87 6.46
CA SER A 36 9.33 7.72 5.89
C SER A 36 9.13 7.96 4.38
N PRO A 37 9.33 6.97 3.50
CA PRO A 37 9.28 7.15 2.03
C PRO A 37 7.97 7.77 1.51
N TRP A 38 6.96 7.86 2.37
CA TRP A 38 5.63 8.37 2.10
C TRP A 38 5.33 9.73 2.75
N SER A 39 6.23 10.28 3.57
CA SER A 39 6.07 11.60 4.22
C SER A 39 5.97 12.76 3.22
N ASN A 40 6.62 12.63 2.07
CA ASN A 40 6.59 13.59 0.95
C ASN A 40 5.68 13.14 -0.21
N ALA A 41 4.93 12.03 -0.05
CA ALA A 41 4.06 11.53 -1.11
C ALA A 41 2.78 12.38 -1.26
N PRO A 42 2.18 12.43 -2.46
CA PRO A 42 0.86 13.03 -2.64
C PRO A 42 -0.15 12.46 -1.64
N GLY A 43 -0.85 13.35 -0.94
CA GLY A 43 -1.81 12.95 0.09
C GLY A 43 -1.19 12.47 1.41
N ALA A 44 0.08 12.80 1.72
CA ALA A 44 0.73 12.46 2.99
C ALA A 44 -0.12 12.80 4.24
N GLY A 45 -0.93 13.85 4.18
CA GLY A 45 -1.89 14.18 5.25
C GLY A 45 -2.91 13.07 5.52
N ILE A 46 -3.41 12.40 4.47
CA ILE A 46 -4.35 11.27 4.59
C ILE A 46 -3.64 10.06 5.20
N LEU A 47 -2.38 9.82 4.84
CA LEU A 47 -1.59 8.71 5.42
C LEU A 47 -1.30 8.94 6.90
N LYS A 48 -0.93 10.16 7.28
CA LYS A 48 -0.72 10.55 8.68
C LYS A 48 -2.02 10.43 9.49
N LEU A 49 -3.15 10.83 8.88
CA LEU A 49 -4.47 10.74 9.48
C LEU A 49 -4.90 9.27 9.70
N ASP A 50 -4.66 8.40 8.71
CA ASP A 50 -4.93 6.97 8.83
C ASP A 50 -4.06 6.30 9.90
N LEU A 51 -2.77 6.65 9.93
CA LEU A 51 -1.84 6.17 10.96
C LEU A 51 -2.26 6.64 12.35
N ALA A 52 -2.62 7.91 12.51
CA ALA A 52 -3.07 8.46 13.79
C ALA A 52 -4.36 7.77 14.27
N GLY A 53 -5.33 7.55 13.39
CA GLY A 53 -6.54 6.80 13.72
C GLY A 53 -6.26 5.35 14.10
N THR A 54 -5.34 4.69 13.39
CA THR A 54 -4.92 3.31 13.69
C THR A 54 -4.23 3.21 15.05
N LEU A 55 -3.30 4.13 15.35
CA LEU A 55 -2.61 4.17 16.65
C LEU A 55 -3.57 4.49 17.80
N LEU A 56 -4.50 5.42 17.58
CA LEU A 56 -5.52 5.77 18.57
C LEU A 56 -6.43 4.56 18.85
N LEU A 57 -6.90 3.86 17.81
CA LEU A 57 -7.70 2.64 17.94
C LEU A 57 -6.94 1.56 18.72
N LEU A 58 -5.68 1.32 18.36
CA LEU A 58 -4.82 0.35 19.05
C LEU A 58 -4.69 0.71 20.54
N ALA A 59 -4.39 1.98 20.84
CA ALA A 59 -4.18 2.44 22.21
C ALA A 59 -5.43 2.25 23.07
N VAL A 60 -6.61 2.70 22.61
CA VAL A 60 -7.84 2.53 23.40
C VAL A 60 -8.27 1.07 23.53
N THR A 61 -8.02 0.25 22.51
CA THR A 61 -8.35 -1.18 22.56
C THR A 61 -7.45 -1.92 23.55
N VAL A 62 -6.14 -1.64 23.55
CA VAL A 62 -5.20 -2.21 24.52
C VAL A 62 -5.52 -1.76 25.93
N VAL A 63 -5.82 -0.47 26.14
CA VAL A 63 -6.20 0.05 27.45
C VAL A 63 -7.48 -0.60 27.95
N ALA A 64 -8.52 -0.72 27.12
CA ALA A 64 -9.76 -1.41 27.49
C ALA A 64 -9.54 -2.90 27.78
N SER A 65 -8.59 -3.55 27.09
CA SER A 65 -8.24 -4.95 27.32
C SER A 65 -7.47 -5.19 28.63
N LEU A 66 -6.76 -4.19 29.15
CA LEU A 66 -5.94 -4.34 30.36
C LEU A 66 -6.65 -3.83 31.62
N TRP A 67 -7.54 -2.84 31.47
CA TRP A 67 -8.29 -2.23 32.55
C TRP A 67 -9.78 -2.29 32.24
N GLU A 68 -10.46 -3.32 32.73
CA GLU A 68 -11.90 -3.50 32.56
C GLU A 68 -12.66 -2.56 33.52
N ASN A 69 -13.10 -1.41 33.01
CA ASN A 69 -13.96 -0.49 33.74
C ASN A 69 -14.81 0.39 32.79
N ASP A 70 -15.86 1.01 33.33
CA ASP A 70 -16.79 1.82 32.54
C ASP A 70 -16.11 2.97 31.76
N ALA A 71 -15.00 3.50 32.28
CA ALA A 71 -14.30 4.61 31.66
C ALA A 71 -13.52 4.18 30.41
N THR A 72 -12.87 3.01 30.44
CA THR A 72 -12.16 2.46 29.28
C THR A 72 -13.13 1.96 28.21
N ASP A 73 -14.27 1.40 28.61
CA ASP A 73 -15.35 1.03 27.70
C ASP A 73 -15.94 2.25 26.99
N LEU A 74 -16.23 3.32 27.74
CA LEU A 74 -16.71 4.57 27.17
C LEU A 74 -15.68 5.20 26.23
N ALA A 75 -14.40 5.20 26.61
CA ALA A 75 -13.33 5.71 25.75
C ALA A 75 -13.21 4.92 24.44
N ASN A 76 -13.27 3.58 24.52
CA ASN A 76 -13.25 2.71 23.35
C ASN A 76 -14.47 2.94 22.45
N LEU A 77 -15.68 3.04 23.05
CA LEU A 77 -16.91 3.36 22.33
C LEU A 77 -16.81 4.70 21.59
N VAL A 78 -16.39 5.76 22.28
CA VAL A 78 -16.31 7.11 21.68
C VAL A 78 -15.30 7.13 20.53
N VAL A 79 -14.10 6.58 20.73
CA VAL A 79 -13.09 6.54 19.67
C VAL A 79 -13.54 5.69 18.50
N SER A 80 -14.03 4.47 18.76
CA SER A 80 -14.51 3.57 17.72
C SER A 80 -15.69 4.17 16.95
N GLY A 81 -16.61 4.85 17.65
CA GLY A 81 -17.73 5.57 17.05
C GLY A 81 -17.30 6.74 16.17
N VAL A 82 -16.33 7.54 16.61
CA VAL A 82 -15.77 8.64 15.81
C VAL A 82 -15.07 8.12 14.56
N LEU A 83 -14.25 7.07 14.69
CA LEU A 83 -13.58 6.43 13.55
C LEU A 83 -14.58 5.80 12.58
N PHE A 84 -15.63 5.16 13.09
CA PHE A 84 -16.72 4.61 12.29
C PHE A 84 -17.46 5.69 11.49
N LEU A 85 -17.97 6.72 12.16
CA LEU A 85 -18.70 7.82 11.50
C LEU A 85 -17.80 8.60 10.54
N GLY A 86 -16.56 8.86 10.95
CA GLY A 86 -15.54 9.49 10.11
C GLY A 86 -15.23 8.66 8.88
N GLY A 87 -15.10 7.34 9.03
CA GLY A 87 -14.91 6.38 7.93
C GLY A 87 -16.08 6.37 6.95
N CYS A 88 -17.31 6.32 7.46
CA CYS A 88 -18.52 6.41 6.64
C CYS A 88 -18.58 7.72 5.83
N LEU A 89 -18.30 8.86 6.47
CA LEU A 89 -18.27 10.15 5.80
C LEU A 89 -17.14 10.23 4.77
N ALA A 90 -15.95 9.75 5.11
CA ALA A 90 -14.81 9.68 4.20
C ALA A 90 -15.14 8.82 2.98
N PHE A 91 -15.71 7.64 3.19
CA PHE A 91 -16.17 6.75 2.14
C PHE A 91 -17.14 7.45 1.19
N ALA A 92 -18.20 8.06 1.74
CA ALA A 92 -19.21 8.76 0.95
C ALA A 92 -18.60 9.90 0.12
N VAL A 93 -17.76 10.74 0.74
CA VAL A 93 -17.09 11.86 0.06
C VAL A 93 -16.12 11.35 -1.03
N GLY A 94 -15.32 10.34 -0.73
CA GLY A 94 -14.37 9.75 -1.67
C GLY A 94 -15.07 9.11 -2.86
N PHE A 95 -16.14 8.35 -2.60
CA PHE A 95 -16.96 7.73 -3.63
C PHE A 95 -17.66 8.75 -4.52
N LEU A 96 -18.33 9.75 -3.94
CA LEU A 96 -19.04 10.79 -4.70
C LEU A 96 -18.07 11.60 -5.58
N ARG A 97 -16.86 11.88 -5.10
CA ARG A 97 -15.81 12.49 -5.92
C ARG A 97 -15.35 11.58 -7.06
N GLY A 98 -15.18 10.28 -6.79
CA GLY A 98 -14.88 9.28 -7.81
C GLY A 98 -15.96 9.22 -8.90
N VAL A 99 -17.25 9.27 -8.51
CA VAL A 99 -18.38 9.36 -9.44
C VAL A 99 -18.36 10.67 -10.23
N GLY A 100 -17.96 11.79 -9.62
CA GLY A 100 -17.76 13.05 -10.33
C GLY A 100 -16.70 12.91 -11.44
N ARG A 101 -15.56 12.30 -11.13
CA ARG A 101 -14.45 12.06 -12.07
C ARG A 101 -14.80 11.07 -13.17
N SER A 102 -15.68 10.10 -12.91
CA SER A 102 -16.03 9.05 -13.88
C SER A 102 -16.71 9.59 -15.15
N ARG A 103 -17.17 10.85 -15.12
CA ARG A 103 -17.68 11.59 -16.29
C ARG A 103 -16.61 11.81 -17.34
N GLU A 104 -15.39 12.11 -16.91
CA GLU A 104 -14.26 12.46 -17.78
C GLU A 104 -13.20 11.34 -17.85
N GLU A 105 -13.16 10.46 -16.85
CA GLU A 105 -12.15 9.42 -16.69
C GLU A 105 -12.77 8.03 -16.55
N VAL A 106 -12.01 7.00 -16.90
CA VAL A 106 -12.38 5.59 -16.63
C VAL A 106 -11.94 5.23 -15.21
N VAL A 107 -12.78 5.61 -14.25
CA VAL A 107 -12.57 5.30 -12.82
C VAL A 107 -13.01 3.86 -12.54
N ASP A 108 -12.04 2.96 -12.38
CA ASP A 108 -12.30 1.58 -11.99
C ASP A 108 -12.30 1.41 -10.46
N MET A 109 -13.03 0.41 -9.96
CA MET A 109 -13.19 0.21 -8.51
C MET A 109 -11.89 -0.27 -7.84
N ALA A 110 -11.03 -0.98 -8.56
CA ALA A 110 -9.76 -1.46 -8.02
C ALA A 110 -8.77 -0.29 -7.83
N GLY A 111 -8.75 0.65 -8.77
CA GLY A 111 -7.99 1.88 -8.68
C GLY A 111 -8.55 2.85 -7.65
N LEU A 112 -9.87 2.92 -7.46
CA LEU A 112 -10.49 3.82 -6.47
C LEU A 112 -10.35 3.31 -5.03
N PHE A 113 -10.63 2.02 -4.78
CA PHE A 113 -10.68 1.46 -3.42
C PHE A 113 -9.41 0.73 -3.00
N TYR A 114 -8.62 0.20 -3.94
CA TYR A 114 -7.40 -0.56 -3.63
C TYR A 114 -6.13 0.08 -4.20
N LEU A 115 -6.27 1.26 -4.81
CA LEU A 115 -5.20 2.03 -5.42
C LEU A 115 -4.41 1.25 -6.48
N THR A 116 -5.04 0.24 -7.09
CA THR A 116 -4.42 -0.64 -8.07
C THR A 116 -4.23 0.14 -9.37
N GLY A 117 -2.98 0.43 -9.73
CA GLY A 117 -2.66 1.17 -10.95
C GLY A 117 -2.93 2.68 -10.89
N SER A 118 -3.62 3.18 -9.86
CA SER A 118 -3.99 4.60 -9.75
C SER A 118 -3.00 5.46 -8.93
N GLY A 119 -2.08 4.86 -8.18
CA GLY A 119 -1.15 5.62 -7.32
C GLY A 119 0.19 4.94 -7.04
N PRO A 120 1.12 5.64 -6.35
CA PRO A 120 2.43 5.09 -6.01
C PRO A 120 2.31 3.83 -5.14
N LYS A 121 3.10 2.80 -5.47
CA LYS A 121 3.11 1.51 -4.73
C LYS A 121 3.42 1.65 -3.24
N ALA A 122 4.14 2.69 -2.83
CA ALA A 122 4.43 2.97 -1.42
C ALA A 122 3.17 3.39 -0.67
N VAL A 123 2.40 4.34 -1.21
CA VAL A 123 1.15 4.82 -0.60
C VAL A 123 0.12 3.69 -0.50
N ARG A 124 -0.05 2.91 -1.58
CA ARG A 124 -0.93 1.74 -1.59
C ARG A 124 -0.59 0.75 -0.48
N ARG A 125 0.69 0.42 -0.31
CA ARG A 125 1.15 -0.51 0.74
C ARG A 125 0.86 0.02 2.14
N VAL A 126 1.05 1.31 2.37
CA VAL A 126 0.80 1.93 3.69
C VAL A 126 -0.69 1.93 4.02
N LEU A 127 -1.55 2.48 3.15
CA LEU A 127 -2.98 2.57 3.44
C LEU A 127 -3.64 1.18 3.55
N LEU A 128 -3.30 0.24 2.65
CA LEU A 128 -3.80 -1.13 2.79
C LEU A 128 -3.24 -1.82 4.02
N GLY A 129 -1.96 -1.61 4.35
CA GLY A 129 -1.33 -2.18 5.54
C GLY A 129 -2.00 -1.70 6.83
N LEU A 130 -2.29 -0.40 6.93
CA LEU A 130 -2.99 0.19 8.07
C LEU A 130 -4.43 -0.30 8.16
N TRP A 131 -5.14 -0.39 7.04
CA TRP A 131 -6.49 -0.94 7.03
C TRP A 131 -6.53 -2.41 7.49
N PHE A 132 -5.63 -3.26 7.02
CA PHE A 132 -5.53 -4.64 7.51
C PHE A 132 -5.12 -4.70 8.99
N ALA A 133 -4.26 -3.80 9.45
CA ALA A 133 -3.93 -3.69 10.87
C ALA A 133 -5.18 -3.32 11.71
N GLN A 134 -6.02 -2.39 11.25
CA GLN A 134 -7.28 -2.04 11.91
C GLN A 134 -8.23 -3.24 11.97
N ILE A 135 -8.36 -4.02 10.89
CA ILE A 135 -9.14 -5.26 10.89
C ILE A 135 -8.59 -6.24 11.93
N ALA A 136 -7.27 -6.43 11.99
CA ALA A 136 -6.65 -7.32 12.97
C ALA A 136 -6.89 -6.88 14.41
N ILE A 137 -6.78 -5.58 14.70
CA ILE A 137 -7.09 -5.00 16.02
C ILE A 137 -8.57 -5.24 16.37
N ALA A 138 -9.48 -4.97 15.43
CA ALA A 138 -10.91 -5.17 15.61
C ALA A 138 -11.24 -6.64 15.93
N VAL A 139 -10.70 -7.59 15.16
CA VAL A 139 -10.90 -9.02 15.40
C VAL A 139 -10.30 -9.45 16.74
N ALA A 140 -9.11 -8.98 17.09
CA ALA A 140 -8.48 -9.28 18.38
C ALA A 140 -9.34 -8.79 19.56
N SER A 141 -9.96 -7.60 19.43
CA SER A 141 -10.81 -7.03 20.47
C SER A 141 -12.00 -7.91 20.85
N VAL A 142 -12.51 -8.74 19.93
CA VAL A 142 -13.63 -9.67 20.21
C VAL A 142 -13.28 -10.65 21.32
N ALA A 143 -12.02 -11.08 21.40
CA ALA A 143 -11.56 -12.02 22.41
C ALA A 143 -11.12 -11.33 23.71
N THR A 144 -10.84 -10.03 23.69
CA THR A 144 -10.12 -9.36 24.79
C THR A 144 -10.85 -8.15 25.38
N VAL A 145 -11.94 -7.67 24.77
CA VAL A 145 -12.69 -6.48 25.20
C VAL A 145 -14.20 -6.77 25.12
N GLN A 146 -14.95 -6.41 26.15
CA GLN A 146 -16.42 -6.56 26.19
C GLN A 146 -17.06 -5.23 26.64
N PRO A 147 -17.76 -4.48 25.77
CA PRO A 147 -18.16 -4.84 24.39
C PRO A 147 -17.06 -4.57 23.34
N PRO A 148 -16.98 -5.34 22.24
CA PRO A 148 -15.93 -5.19 21.23
C PRO A 148 -16.22 -4.05 20.22
N PHE A 149 -16.31 -2.81 20.71
CA PHE A 149 -16.65 -1.63 19.89
C PHE A 149 -15.66 -1.36 18.75
N ALA A 150 -14.41 -1.80 18.86
CA ALA A 150 -13.40 -1.69 17.81
C ALA A 150 -13.81 -2.37 16.48
N MET A 151 -14.78 -3.30 16.50
CA MET A 151 -15.39 -3.87 15.28
C MET A 151 -16.12 -2.86 14.40
N LEU A 152 -16.39 -1.65 14.89
CA LEU A 152 -16.94 -0.57 14.07
C LEU A 152 -15.82 0.24 13.39
N ALA A 153 -14.65 0.32 14.03
CA ALA A 153 -13.61 1.28 13.67
C ALA A 153 -12.84 0.94 12.39
N TRP A 154 -12.79 -0.33 11.95
CA TRP A 154 -12.09 -0.74 10.71
C TRP A 154 -12.65 -0.07 9.45
N LEU A 155 -13.84 0.52 9.53
CA LEU A 155 -14.43 1.31 8.44
C LEU A 155 -13.67 2.63 8.17
N TRP A 156 -12.85 3.09 9.12
CA TRP A 156 -11.98 4.25 8.94
C TRP A 156 -10.98 4.06 7.79
N GLY A 157 -10.20 2.98 7.82
CA GLY A 157 -9.19 2.69 6.80
C GLY A 157 -9.79 2.53 5.39
N ILE A 158 -10.88 1.78 5.26
CA ILE A 158 -11.57 1.64 3.96
C ILE A 158 -12.25 2.92 3.50
N GLY A 159 -12.66 3.80 4.42
CA GLY A 159 -13.22 5.11 4.09
C GLY A 159 -12.19 6.10 3.55
N LEU A 160 -10.95 6.06 4.04
CA LEU A 160 -9.87 6.95 3.58
C LEU A 160 -9.28 6.55 2.22
N LEU A 161 -9.31 5.26 1.86
CA LEU A 161 -8.86 4.76 0.56
C LEU A 161 -9.48 5.49 -0.66
N PRO A 162 -10.82 5.57 -0.80
CA PRO A 162 -11.46 6.29 -1.91
C PRO A 162 -11.28 7.81 -1.80
N VAL A 163 -11.05 8.38 -0.62
CA VAL A 163 -10.71 9.82 -0.49
C VAL A 163 -9.34 10.08 -1.12
N TRP A 164 -8.35 9.23 -0.86
CA TRP A 164 -7.05 9.34 -1.49
C TRP A 164 -7.15 9.06 -2.99
N GLY A 165 -7.80 7.95 -3.38
CA GLY A 165 -7.97 7.54 -4.78
C GLY A 165 -8.67 8.60 -5.63
N SER A 166 -9.75 9.19 -5.12
CA SER A 166 -10.47 10.25 -5.85
C SER A 166 -9.71 11.58 -5.93
N ARG A 167 -8.86 11.92 -4.96
CA ARG A 167 -8.10 13.19 -4.96
C ARG A 167 -6.77 13.13 -5.70
N HIS A 168 -6.06 12.01 -5.56
CA HIS A 168 -4.66 11.87 -5.98
C HIS A 168 -4.45 10.73 -6.97
N GLY A 169 -5.45 9.86 -7.16
CA GLY A 169 -5.37 8.78 -8.13
C GLY A 169 -5.34 9.30 -9.56
N VAL A 170 -4.56 8.65 -10.41
CA VAL A 170 -4.49 8.90 -11.85
C VAL A 170 -5.31 7.82 -12.56
N PHE A 171 -6.26 8.25 -13.40
CA PHE A 171 -7.10 7.34 -14.18
C PHE A 171 -7.01 7.70 -15.67
N PRO A 172 -7.16 6.73 -16.59
CA PRO A 172 -7.17 7.01 -18.01
C PRO A 172 -8.34 7.91 -18.42
N PRO A 173 -8.16 8.80 -19.42
CA PRO A 173 -9.27 9.57 -19.98
C PRO A 173 -10.35 8.67 -20.56
N ARG A 174 -11.61 9.09 -20.45
CA ARG A 174 -12.73 8.41 -21.10
C ARG A 174 -12.62 8.60 -22.61
N PRO A 175 -12.70 7.51 -23.42
CA PRO A 175 -12.76 7.65 -24.87
C PRO A 175 -13.97 8.51 -25.27
N LEU A 176 -13.74 9.48 -26.16
CA LEU A 176 -14.85 10.15 -26.84
C LEU A 176 -15.64 9.08 -27.60
N PRO A 177 -16.99 9.15 -27.61
CA PRO A 177 -17.76 8.30 -28.49
C PRO A 177 -17.21 8.48 -29.91
N ASP A 178 -16.80 7.40 -30.56
CA ASP A 178 -16.49 7.44 -31.99
C ASP A 178 -17.70 8.06 -32.68
N GLY A 179 -17.52 9.24 -33.27
CA GLY A 179 -18.54 9.82 -34.15
C GLY A 179 -18.95 8.76 -35.18
N PRO A 180 -20.22 8.76 -35.65
CA PRO A 180 -20.84 7.62 -36.31
C PRO A 180 -19.87 6.89 -37.24
N GLY A 181 -19.43 5.73 -36.76
CA GLY A 181 -18.31 4.99 -37.31
C GLY A 181 -18.48 4.73 -38.80
N ARG A 182 -17.47 5.16 -39.54
CA ARG A 182 -17.13 4.71 -40.88
C ARG A 182 -17.07 3.18 -40.85
N ARG A 183 -18.18 2.52 -41.24
CA ARG A 183 -18.27 1.06 -41.32
C ARG A 183 -17.19 0.59 -42.29
N SER A 184 -16.22 -0.17 -41.78
CA SER A 184 -15.27 -0.90 -42.62
C SER A 184 -16.05 -1.80 -43.56
N ARG A 185 -16.00 -1.51 -44.86
CA ARG A 185 -16.54 -2.40 -45.89
C ARG A 185 -15.77 -3.73 -45.82
N PRO A 186 -16.46 -4.88 -45.75
CA PRO A 186 -15.80 -6.16 -45.97
C PRO A 186 -15.30 -6.20 -47.43
N GLN A 187 -14.04 -6.62 -47.62
CA GLN A 187 -13.50 -7.03 -48.91
C GLN A 187 -13.74 -8.52 -49.12
#